data_AF-A0A509L3T3-F1
#
_entry.id   AF-A0A509L3T3-F1
#
_cell.length_a   1.000
_cell.length_b   1.000
_cell.length_c   1.000
_cell.angle_alpha   90.00
_cell.angle_beta   90.00
_cell.angle_gamma   90.00
#
_symmetry.space_group_name_H-M   'P 1'
#
loop_
_entity.id
_entity.type
_entity.pdbx_description
1 polymer ?
#
loop_
_entity_poly.entity_id
_entity_poly.type
_entity_poly.pdbx_seq_one_letter_code
_entity_poly.pdbx_strand_id
1 'polypeptide(L)'
;MKKTGTTLFDLTERLFHFAADGFFARSPQPKPGEAALRRCRIVSHRGEHDNVALFENTLAAFDRARDHGVWGIECDIRWTKDLVPVVFHDADLQR
;
A
#
# COMPACT_ATOMS: atom_id res chain seq x y z
N MET A 1 9.42 -16.41 10.45
CA MET A 1 10.61 -17.13 9.94
C MET A 1 11.31 -16.23 8.95
N LYS A 2 12.51 -15.73 9.28
CA LYS A 2 13.31 -14.93 8.34
C LYS A 2 13.70 -15.83 7.15
N LYS A 3 13.27 -15.49 5.92
CA LYS A 3 13.72 -16.18 4.70
C LYS A 3 15.20 -15.83 4.49
N THR A 4 16.10 -16.64 5.04
CA THR A 4 17.54 -16.53 4.83
C THR A 4 17.91 -17.25 3.53
N GLY A 5 17.93 -16.51 2.43
CA GLY A 5 18.41 -16.96 1.11
C GLY A 5 17.55 -16.43 -0.03
N THR A 6 18.18 -15.81 -1.03
CA THR A 6 17.51 -15.43 -2.29
C THR A 6 17.09 -16.70 -3.01
N THR A 7 15.79 -16.92 -3.11
CA THR A 7 15.21 -18.09 -3.79
C THR A 7 15.22 -17.88 -5.31
N LEU A 8 15.07 -18.96 -6.07
CA LEU A 8 14.84 -18.87 -7.53
C LEU A 8 13.62 -18.00 -7.84
N PHE A 9 12.59 -18.08 -6.99
CA PHE A 9 11.40 -17.24 -7.07
C PHE A 9 11.76 -15.75 -6.95
N ASP A 10 12.53 -15.36 -5.92
CA ASP A 10 12.94 -13.96 -5.72
C ASP A 10 13.78 -13.43 -6.90
N LEU A 11 14.60 -14.28 -7.53
CA LEU A 11 15.36 -13.92 -8.72
C LEU A 11 14.42 -13.68 -9.92
N THR A 12 13.46 -14.59 -10.14
CA THR A 12 12.49 -14.43 -11.23
C THR A 12 11.61 -13.20 -11.07
N GLU A 13 11.16 -12.92 -9.84
CA GLU A 13 10.38 -11.73 -9.50
C GLU A 13 11.17 -10.45 -9.79
N ARG A 14 12.44 -10.39 -9.37
CA ARG A 14 13.31 -9.23 -9.66
C ARG A 14 13.51 -9.01 -11.15
N LEU A 15 13.75 -10.09 -11.90
CA LEU A 15 13.93 -9.99 -13.36
C LEU A 15 12.64 -9.48 -14.02
N PHE A 16 11.49 -9.97 -13.59
CA PHE A 16 10.19 -9.52 -14.07
C PHE A 16 9.96 -8.03 -13.79
N HIS A 17 10.16 -7.57 -12.54
CA HIS A 17 10.01 -6.15 -12.20
C HIS A 17 10.96 -5.28 -13.02
N PHE A 18 12.23 -5.66 -13.16
CA PHE A 18 13.19 -4.92 -13.97
C PHE A 18 12.78 -4.80 -15.43
N ALA A 19 12.30 -5.89 -16.03
CA ALA A 19 11.82 -5.90 -17.41
C ALA A 19 10.55 -5.03 -17.56
N ALA A 20 9.60 -5.14 -16.63
CA ALA A 20 8.37 -4.35 -16.62
C ALA A 20 8.66 -2.85 -16.49
N ASP A 21 9.50 -2.47 -15.53
CA ASP A 21 9.93 -1.08 -15.33
C ASP A 21 10.62 -0.55 -16.59
N GLY A 22 11.52 -1.33 -17.18
CA GLY A 22 12.20 -0.97 -18.42
C GLY A 22 11.25 -0.79 -19.62
N PHE A 23 10.16 -1.56 -19.67
CA PHE A 23 9.12 -1.43 -20.68
C PHE A 23 8.28 -0.16 -20.46
N PHE A 24 7.77 0.05 -19.24
CA PHE A 24 6.94 1.21 -18.91
C PHE A 24 7.70 2.53 -18.89
N ALA A 25 9.00 2.53 -18.61
CA ALA A 25 9.86 3.71 -18.76
C ALA A 25 9.98 4.17 -20.24
N ARG A 26 9.85 3.23 -21.19
CA ARG A 26 9.93 3.51 -22.64
C ARG A 26 8.58 3.72 -23.30
N SER A 27 7.50 3.21 -22.69
CA SER A 27 6.14 3.29 -23.21
C SER A 27 5.34 4.31 -22.39
N PRO A 28 5.28 5.59 -22.82
CA PRO A 28 4.60 6.63 -22.07
C PRO A 28 3.10 6.30 -21.94
N GLN A 29 2.60 6.33 -20.71
CA GLN A 29 1.17 6.14 -20.47
C GLN A 29 0.39 7.40 -20.90
N PRO A 30 -0.80 7.23 -21.51
CA PRO A 30 -1.62 8.38 -21.90
C PRO A 30 -2.00 9.18 -20.65
N LYS A 31 -1.91 10.50 -20.73
CA LYS A 31 -2.39 11.37 -19.65
C LYS A 31 -3.92 11.25 -19.57
N PRO A 32 -4.50 11.07 -18.37
CA PRO A 32 -5.94 11.12 -18.22
C PRO A 32 -6.49 12.45 -18.74
N GLY A 33 -7.61 12.43 -19.45
CA GLY A 33 -8.28 13.66 -19.88
C GLY A 33 -8.78 14.48 -18.70
N GLU A 34 -9.02 15.77 -18.91
CA GLU A 34 -9.41 16.71 -17.84
C GLU A 34 -10.66 16.25 -17.05
N ALA A 35 -11.65 15.71 -17.74
CA ALA A 35 -12.85 15.17 -17.10
C ALA A 35 -12.55 14.00 -16.16
N ALA A 36 -11.55 13.16 -16.46
CA ALA A 36 -11.12 12.08 -15.58
C ALA A 36 -10.36 12.63 -14.37
N LEU A 37 -9.49 13.62 -14.57
CA LEU A 37 -8.75 14.28 -13.48
C LEU A 37 -9.70 14.96 -12.48
N ARG A 38 -10.74 15.65 -12.96
CA ARG A 38 -11.76 16.29 -12.10
C ARG A 38 -12.57 15.31 -11.27
N ARG A 39 -12.63 14.03 -11.67
CA ARG A 39 -13.32 12.96 -10.93
C ARG A 39 -12.36 12.05 -10.17
N CYS A 40 -11.07 12.42 -10.09
CA CYS A 40 -10.09 11.65 -9.37
C CYS A 40 -10.49 11.54 -7.89
N ARG A 41 -10.39 10.33 -7.36
CA ARG A 41 -10.68 10.02 -5.95
C ARG A 41 -9.36 9.75 -5.25
N ILE A 42 -9.11 10.50 -4.19
CA ILE A 42 -7.92 10.29 -3.35
C ILE A 42 -8.28 9.25 -2.29
N VAL A 43 -7.55 8.13 -2.29
CA VAL A 43 -7.65 7.10 -1.25
C VAL A 43 -6.40 7.17 -0.40
N SER A 44 -6.57 7.39 0.91
CA SER A 44 -5.48 7.41 1.87
C SER A 44 -5.05 5.98 2.18
N HIS A 45 -3.84 5.62 1.79
CA HIS A 45 -3.26 4.29 2.01
C HIS A 45 -2.93 4.12 3.50
N ARG A 46 -3.66 3.22 4.18
CA ARG A 46 -3.54 2.92 5.62
C ARG A 46 -3.76 4.10 6.56
N GLY A 47 -4.50 5.11 6.10
CA GLY A 47 -4.69 6.38 6.82
C GLY A 47 -3.55 7.37 6.57
N GLU A 48 -3.64 8.55 7.18
CA GLU A 48 -2.57 9.55 7.08
C GLU A 48 -1.61 9.37 8.24
N HIS A 49 -0.38 8.90 7.97
CA HIS A 49 0.57 8.52 9.00
C HIS A 49 2.02 8.79 8.58
N ASP A 50 2.93 8.83 9.55
CA ASP A 50 4.38 8.93 9.33
C ASP A 50 5.15 7.69 9.83
N ASN A 51 4.47 6.79 10.55
CA ASN A 51 5.07 5.65 11.24
C ASN A 51 6.19 6.03 12.23
N VAL A 52 6.12 7.24 12.79
CA VAL A 52 7.02 7.74 13.84
C VAL A 52 6.21 8.23 15.04
N ALA A 53 5.38 9.26 14.84
CA ALA A 53 4.50 9.80 15.88
C ALA A 53 3.08 9.25 15.74
N LEU A 54 2.68 8.90 14.52
CA LEU A 54 1.35 8.42 14.21
C LEU A 54 1.47 7.25 13.23
N PHE A 55 0.92 6.11 13.65
CA PHE A 55 1.11 4.83 12.98
C PHE A 55 -0.01 4.52 12.01
N GLU A 56 0.36 3.85 10.92
CA GLU A 56 -0.57 3.31 9.94
C GLU A 56 -1.62 2.39 10.56
N ASN A 57 -2.76 2.24 9.89
CA ASN A 57 -3.80 1.29 10.29
C ASN A 57 -4.34 1.52 11.73
N THR A 58 -4.25 2.76 12.24
CA THR A 58 -4.82 3.19 13.53
C THR A 58 -6.00 4.14 13.35
N LEU A 59 -6.87 4.22 14.36
CA LEU A 59 -7.98 5.18 14.36
C LEU A 59 -7.48 6.63 14.21
N ALA A 60 -6.35 6.99 14.83
CA ALA A 60 -5.78 8.33 14.72
C ALA A 60 -5.37 8.67 13.27
N ALA A 61 -4.80 7.71 12.52
CA ALA A 61 -4.49 7.89 11.10
C ALA A 61 -5.74 7.99 10.24
N PHE A 62 -6.80 7.28 10.61
CA PHE A 62 -8.08 7.34 9.91
C PHE A 62 -8.83 8.64 10.18
N ASP A 63 -8.83 9.10 11.43
CA ASP A 63 -9.40 10.39 11.82
C ASP A 63 -8.72 11.53 11.07
N ARG A 64 -7.38 11.52 11.03
CA ARG A 64 -6.61 12.53 10.30
C ARG A 64 -6.91 12.52 8.80
N ALA A 65 -6.94 11.34 8.17
CA ALA A 65 -7.29 11.22 6.76
C ALA A 65 -8.72 11.72 6.47
N ARG A 66 -9.69 11.36 7.32
CA ARG A 66 -11.07 11.85 7.24
C ARG A 66 -11.12 13.37 7.33
N ASP A 67 -10.43 13.95 8.30
CA ASP A 67 -10.46 15.40 8.56
C ASP A 67 -9.86 16.21 7.40
N HIS A 68 -8.96 15.61 6.61
CA HIS A 68 -8.43 16.18 5.37
C HIS A 68 -9.28 15.91 4.11
N GLY A 69 -10.43 15.25 4.25
CA GLY A 69 -11.43 15.14 3.18
C GLY A 69 -11.04 14.22 2.03
N VAL A 70 -10.22 13.19 2.28
CA VAL A 70 -9.95 12.14 1.28
C VAL A 70 -11.25 11.41 0.90
N TRP A 71 -11.32 10.88 -0.31
CA TRP A 71 -12.50 10.16 -0.78
C TRP A 71 -12.69 8.82 -0.08
N GLY A 72 -11.60 8.16 0.27
CA GLY A 72 -11.62 6.88 0.96
C GLY A 72 -10.35 6.64 1.76
N ILE A 73 -10.42 5.64 2.64
CA ILE A 73 -9.31 5.14 3.43
C ILE A 73 -9.15 3.67 3.09
N GLU A 74 -7.94 3.28 2.71
CA GLU A 74 -7.56 1.90 2.51
C GLU A 74 -6.98 1.33 3.81
N CYS A 75 -7.17 0.03 4.05
CA CYS A 75 -6.64 -0.66 5.22
C CYS A 75 -6.43 -2.15 4.93
N ASP A 76 -5.52 -2.77 5.68
CA ASP A 76 -5.15 -4.17 5.55
C ASP A 76 -5.82 -5.03 6.62
N ILE A 77 -6.58 -6.05 6.22
CA ILE A 77 -7.20 -6.98 7.18
C ILE A 77 -6.36 -8.26 7.31
N ARG A 78 -6.09 -8.65 8.55
CA ARG A 78 -5.51 -9.93 8.93
C ARG A 78 -6.34 -10.62 10.00
N TRP A 79 -5.92 -11.83 10.38
CA TRP A 79 -6.63 -12.68 11.33
C TRP A 79 -5.72 -13.03 12.51
N THR A 80 -6.26 -12.95 13.71
CA THR A 80 -5.63 -13.54 14.90
C THR A 80 -5.76 -15.06 14.89
N LYS A 81 -5.06 -15.73 15.83
CA LYS A 81 -5.12 -17.20 15.99
C LYS A 81 -6.53 -17.70 16.30
N ASP A 82 -7.32 -16.90 17.01
CA ASP A 82 -8.73 -17.13 17.35
C ASP A 82 -9.71 -16.53 16.34
N LEU A 83 -9.25 -16.20 15.12
CA LEU A 83 -10.06 -15.75 13.98
C LEU A 83 -10.80 -14.41 14.20
N VAL A 84 -10.24 -13.54 15.03
CA VAL A 84 -10.69 -12.14 15.13
C VAL A 84 -10.00 -11.33 14.02
N PRO A 85 -10.76 -10.60 13.19
CA PRO A 85 -10.16 -9.73 12.18
C PRO A 85 -9.49 -8.53 12.83
N VAL A 86 -8.30 -8.18 12.36
CA VAL A 86 -7.51 -7.04 12.82
C VAL A 86 -7.02 -6.21 11.65
N VAL A 87 -6.80 -4.92 11.88
CA VAL A 87 -6.31 -3.98 10.86
C VAL A 87 -4.80 -3.83 11.04
N PHE A 88 -4.02 -4.51 10.20
CA PHE A 88 -2.56 -4.57 10.29
C PHE A 88 -1.92 -5.07 8.99
N HIS A 89 -0.85 -4.41 8.53
CA HIS A 89 -0.27 -4.71 7.23
C HIS A 89 0.60 -5.97 7.21
N ASP A 90 1.58 -6.07 8.10
CA ASP A 90 2.62 -7.10 8.00
C ASP A 90 2.16 -8.45 8.53
N ALA A 91 2.80 -9.51 8.06
CA ALA A 91 2.54 -10.86 8.54
C ALA A 91 3.11 -11.11 9.95
N ASP A 92 4.03 -10.27 10.40
CA ASP A 92 4.64 -10.32 11.73
C ASP A 92 4.70 -8.92 12.36
N LEU A 93 5.07 -8.86 13.63
CA LEU A 93 5.10 -7.61 14.42
C LEU A 93 6.53 -7.05 14.54
N GLN A 94 7.38 -7.22 13.52
CA GLN A 94 8.81 -6.88 13.60
C GLN A 94 9.17 -5.51 13.03
N ARG A 95 8.26 -4.87 12.30
CA ARG A 95 8.48 -3.53 11.73
C ARG A 95 8.21 -2.44 12.76
#